data_AF-A0A2H0GCQ8-F1
#
_entry.id   AF-A0A2H0GCQ8-F1
#
_cell.length_a   1.000
_cell.length_b   1.000
_cell.length_c   1.000
_cell.angle_alpha   90.00
_cell.angle_beta   90.00
_cell.angle_gamma   90.00
#
_symmetry.space_group_name_H-M   'P 1'
#
loop_
_entity.id
_entity.type
_entity.pdbx_description
1 polymer ?
#
loop_
_entity_poly.entity_id
_entity_poly.type
_entity_poly.pdbx_seq_one_letter_code
_entity_poly.pdbx_strand_id
1 'polypeptide(L)'
;MSEWNNKVKRILKSELVKRGLSTEDLTTLLNENGFTETKSSVDSKISRGTFSASFFMQCLYVIGCTKIEVEEYRSNLMVAEPNVEYKTVKDEN
;
A
#
# COMPACT_ATOMS: atom_id res chain seq x y z
N MET A 1 -0.75 15.82 5.07
CA MET A 1 -0.68 14.41 5.50
C MET A 1 0.76 13.97 5.31
N SER A 2 1.42 13.36 6.30
CA SER A 2 2.84 12.99 6.17
C SER A 2 3.03 11.90 5.10
N GLU A 3 4.22 11.82 4.49
CA GLU A 3 4.55 10.75 3.54
C GLU A 3 4.37 9.36 4.15
N TRP A 4 4.72 9.22 5.43
CA TRP A 4 4.55 7.97 6.19
C TRP A 4 3.09 7.56 6.36
N ASN A 5 2.19 8.50 6.65
CA ASN A 5 0.76 8.20 6.74
C ASN A 5 0.21 7.70 5.39
N ASN A 6 0.67 8.31 4.29
CA ASN A 6 0.32 7.87 2.94
C ASN A 6 0.87 6.47 2.63
N LYS A 7 2.09 6.16 3.08
CA LYS A 7 2.69 4.83 2.90
C LYS A 7 1.92 3.76 3.67
N VAL A 8 1.67 3.99 4.95
CA VAL A 8 0.99 3.02 5.84
C VAL A 8 -0.44 2.75 5.37
N LYS A 9 -1.21 3.79 4.99
CA LYS A 9 -2.56 3.56 4.45
C LYS A 9 -2.55 2.83 3.12
N ARG A 10 -1.56 3.09 2.25
CA ARG A 10 -1.42 2.38 0.96
C ARG A 10 -1.12 0.91 1.18
N ILE A 11 -0.25 0.58 2.13
CA ILE A 11 0.04 -0.81 2.50
C ILE A 11 -1.26 -1.50 2.93
N LEU A 12 -1.98 -0.95 3.90
CA LEU A 12 -3.23 -1.56 4.36
C LEU A 12 -4.25 -1.73 3.23
N LYS A 13 -4.47 -0.69 2.41
CA LYS A 13 -5.38 -0.78 1.26
C LYS A 13 -4.94 -1.82 0.24
N SER A 14 -3.65 -1.93 -0.06
CA SER A 14 -3.15 -2.95 -0.99
C SER A 14 -3.39 -4.36 -0.47
N GLU A 15 -3.28 -4.58 0.84
CA GLU A 15 -3.54 -5.88 1.45
C GLU A 15 -5.04 -6.24 1.42
N LEU A 16 -5.93 -5.25 1.54
CA LEU A 16 -7.37 -5.44 1.32
C LEU A 16 -7.67 -5.81 -0.13
N VAL A 17 -7.14 -5.05 -1.10
CA VAL A 17 -7.34 -5.29 -2.53
C VAL A 17 -6.82 -6.68 -2.96
N LYS A 18 -5.64 -7.09 -2.48
CA LYS A 18 -5.08 -8.44 -2.75
C LYS A 18 -6.01 -9.57 -2.29
N ARG A 19 -6.90 -9.31 -1.33
CA ARG A 19 -7.86 -10.27 -0.77
C ARG A 19 -9.29 -10.07 -1.25
N GLY A 20 -9.53 -9.09 -2.14
CA GLY A 20 -10.87 -8.76 -2.62
C GLY A 20 -11.78 -8.18 -1.53
N LEU A 21 -11.21 -7.55 -0.49
CA LEU A 21 -11.97 -6.99 0.63
C LEU A 21 -12.15 -5.49 0.48
N SER A 22 -13.35 -5.02 0.81
CA SER A 22 -13.66 -3.61 1.00
C SER A 22 -13.32 -3.15 2.44
N THR A 23 -13.39 -1.84 2.66
CA THR A 23 -13.29 -1.24 4.00
C THR A 23 -14.46 -1.64 4.90
N GLU A 24 -15.62 -1.88 4.30
CA GLU A 24 -16.83 -2.38 4.92
C GLU A 24 -16.64 -3.83 5.39
N ASP A 25 -16.03 -4.68 4.56
CA ASP A 25 -15.69 -6.07 4.93
C ASP A 25 -14.68 -6.09 6.07
N LEU A 26 -13.65 -5.24 6.02
CA LEU A 26 -12.70 -5.09 7.12
C LEU A 26 -13.40 -4.73 8.43
N THR A 27 -14.33 -3.77 8.39
CA THR A 27 -15.09 -3.36 9.57
C THR A 27 -15.89 -4.54 10.13
N THR A 28 -16.51 -5.33 9.26
CA THR A 28 -17.28 -6.52 9.65
C THR A 28 -16.37 -7.56 10.32
N LEU A 29 -15.25 -7.90 9.67
CA LEU A 29 -14.26 -8.87 10.18
C LEU A 29 -13.67 -8.44 11.53
N LEU A 30 -13.42 -7.14 11.73
CA LEU A 30 -12.94 -6.61 13.00
C LEU A 30 -13.96 -6.88 14.13
N ASN A 31 -15.24 -6.58 13.89
CA ASN A 31 -16.30 -6.80 14.89
C ASN A 31 -16.54 -8.29 15.14
N GLU A 32 -16.49 -9.14 14.12
CA GLU A 32 -16.59 -10.60 14.27
C GLU A 32 -15.48 -11.20 15.15
N ASN A 33 -14.31 -10.56 15.18
CA ASN A 33 -13.17 -10.94 16.03
C ASN A 33 -13.16 -10.22 17.39
N GLY A 34 -14.25 -9.54 17.76
CA GLY A 34 -14.42 -8.87 19.05
C GLY A 34 -13.80 -7.47 19.15
N PHE A 35 -13.39 -6.86 18.03
CA PHE A 35 -12.92 -5.48 18.01
C PHE A 35 -14.06 -4.51 17.71
N THR A 36 -14.31 -3.58 18.62
CA THR A 36 -15.39 -2.59 18.44
C THR A 36 -14.97 -1.45 17.53
N GLU A 37 -15.36 -1.53 16.26
CA GLU A 37 -15.10 -0.48 15.27
C GLU A 37 -16.36 -0.14 14.47
N THR A 38 -16.51 1.14 14.13
CA THR A 38 -17.59 1.61 13.24
C THR A 38 -17.04 1.83 11.84
N LYS A 39 -17.89 1.76 10.82
CA LYS A 39 -17.50 2.09 9.43
C LYS A 39 -16.83 3.46 9.35
N SER A 40 -17.42 4.48 10.00
CA SER A 40 -16.88 5.84 10.01
C SER A 40 -15.52 5.95 10.71
N SER A 41 -15.28 5.18 11.78
CA SER A 41 -13.98 5.20 12.48
C SER A 41 -12.89 4.55 11.65
N VAL A 42 -13.18 3.40 11.01
CA VAL A 42 -12.29 2.70 10.09
C VAL A 42 -11.95 3.58 8.89
N ASP A 43 -12.97 4.15 8.23
CA ASP A 43 -12.80 5.03 7.07
C ASP A 43 -11.92 6.24 7.41
N SER A 44 -12.16 6.88 8.56
CA SER A 44 -11.37 8.03 9.00
C SER A 44 -9.92 7.67 9.31
N LYS A 45 -9.67 6.54 9.99
CA LYS A 45 -8.33 6.02 10.29
C LYS A 45 -7.55 5.75 9.01
N ILE A 46 -8.16 5.01 8.08
CA ILE A 46 -7.52 4.61 6.82
C ILE A 46 -7.32 5.82 5.91
N SER A 47 -8.30 6.73 5.81
CA SER A 47 -8.20 7.93 4.98
C SER A 47 -7.03 8.83 5.40
N ARG A 48 -6.91 9.09 6.71
CA ARG A 48 -5.85 9.92 7.31
C ARG A 48 -4.50 9.21 7.38
N GLY A 49 -4.49 7.88 7.39
CA GLY A 49 -3.29 7.06 7.62
C GLY A 49 -2.72 7.25 9.02
N THR A 50 -3.56 7.62 9.98
CA THR A 50 -3.19 7.80 11.40
C THR A 50 -4.02 6.83 12.23
N PHE A 51 -3.43 5.71 12.60
CA PHE A 51 -4.01 4.71 13.49
C PHE A 51 -2.90 4.08 14.33
N SER A 52 -3.27 3.50 15.47
CA SER A 52 -2.30 2.81 16.31
C SER A 52 -1.72 1.59 15.59
N ALA A 53 -0.50 1.19 15.98
CA ALA A 53 0.09 -0.06 15.53
C ALA A 53 -0.79 -1.27 15.90
N SER A 54 -1.48 -1.21 17.05
CA SER A 54 -2.44 -2.25 17.46
C SER A 54 -3.60 -2.39 16.46
N PHE A 55 -4.23 -1.29 16.05
CA PHE A 55 -5.29 -1.30 15.04
C PHE A 55 -4.77 -1.87 13.72
N PHE A 56 -3.56 -1.47 13.32
CA PHE A 56 -2.95 -2.02 12.10
C PHE A 56 -2.77 -3.54 12.18
N MET A 57 -2.23 -4.05 13.29
CA MET A 57 -2.05 -5.49 13.50
C MET A 57 -3.38 -6.24 13.57
N GLN A 58 -4.40 -5.66 14.20
CA GLN A 58 -5.77 -6.21 14.20
C GLN A 58 -6.30 -6.34 12.77
N CYS A 59 -6.18 -5.30 11.96
CA CYS A 59 -6.58 -5.34 10.56
C CYS A 59 -5.84 -6.45 9.79
N LEU A 60 -4.52 -6.54 9.94
CA LEU A 60 -3.72 -7.60 9.27
C LEU A 60 -4.14 -8.99 9.73
N TYR A 61 -4.38 -9.17 11.04
CA TYR A 61 -4.81 -10.44 11.60
C TYR A 61 -6.17 -10.89 11.04
N VAL A 62 -7.20 -10.03 11.09
CA VAL A 62 -8.56 -10.42 10.67
C VAL A 62 -8.70 -10.64 9.17
N ILE A 63 -7.83 -10.03 8.35
CA ILE A 63 -7.78 -10.29 6.90
C ILE A 63 -6.85 -11.47 6.56
N GLY A 64 -6.21 -12.12 7.53
CA GLY A 64 -5.28 -13.21 7.26
C GLY A 64 -4.00 -12.76 6.54
N CYS A 65 -3.48 -11.58 6.87
CA CYS A 65 -2.18 -11.11 6.40
C CYS A 65 -1.07 -11.53 7.37
N THR A 66 -0.22 -12.44 6.89
CA THR A 66 0.90 -13.02 7.65
C THR A 66 2.24 -12.34 7.37
N LYS A 67 2.35 -11.61 6.26
CA LYS A 67 3.56 -10.91 5.84
C LYS A 67 3.19 -9.59 5.18
N ILE A 68 3.84 -8.53 5.63
CA ILE A 68 3.83 -7.22 4.97
C ILE A 68 5.21 -6.96 4.37
N GLU A 69 5.22 -6.32 3.21
CA GLU A 69 6.44 -5.84 2.58
C GLU A 69 6.47 -4.32 2.67
N VAL A 70 7.55 -3.80 3.25
CA VAL A 70 7.79 -2.35 3.33
C VAL A 70 8.76 -2.03 2.21
N GLU A 71 8.24 -1.58 1.07
CA GLU A 71 9.06 -1.25 -0.09
C GLU A 71 10.12 -0.20 0.29
N GLU A 72 11.38 -0.46 -0.04
CA GLU A 72 12.46 0.52 0.12
C GLU A 72 12.16 1.77 -0.69
N TYR A 73 12.58 2.94 -0.19
CA TYR A 73 12.51 4.16 -0.99
C TYR A 73 13.51 4.03 -2.14
N ARG A 74 13.08 3.42 -3.24
CA ARG A 74 13.75 3.65 -4.52
C ARG A 74 13.36 5.06 -4.93
N SER A 75 14.28 6.02 -4.78
CA SER A 75 14.20 7.24 -5.56
C SER A 75 14.01 6.80 -7.00
N ASN A 76 12.86 7.16 -7.59
CA ASN A 76 12.73 7.20 -9.03
C ASN A 76 13.61 8.34 -9.55
N LEU A 77 14.93 8.24 -9.36
CA LEU A 77 15.89 8.98 -10.17
C LEU A 77 15.75 8.37 -11.55
N MET A 78 15.06 9.14 -12.40
CA MET A 78 14.99 9.02 -13.85
C MET A 78 16.01 8.01 -14.39
N VAL A 79 15.51 6.87 -14.86
CA VAL A 79 16.32 6.00 -15.72
C VAL A 79 16.56 6.84 -16.97
N ALA A 80 17.71 7.53 -17.04
CA ALA A 80 18.11 8.24 -18.23
C ALA A 80 18.04 7.24 -19.39
N GLU A 81 17.35 7.61 -20.47
CA GLU A 81 17.35 6.79 -21.69
C GLU A 81 18.81 6.47 -22.05
N PRO A 82 19.16 5.21 -22.35
CA PRO A 82 20.51 4.90 -22.79
C PRO A 82 20.80 5.73 -24.04
N ASN A 83 21.83 6.58 -23.98
CA ASN A 83 22.33 7.30 -25.15
C ASN A 83 22.94 6.29 -26.12
N VAL A 84 22.12 5.71 -26.98
CA VAL A 84 22.57 4.83 -28.06
C VAL A 84 23.04 5.70 -29.21
N GLU A 85 24.37 5.82 -29.35
CA GLU A 85 24.99 6.33 -30.58
C GLU A 85 24.66 5.36 -31.73
N TYR A 86 23.71 5.73 -32.58
CA TYR A 86 23.46 5.02 -33.82
C TYR A 86 24.66 5.25 -34.75
N LYS A 87 25.41 4.18 -35.03
CA LYS A 87 26.40 4.20 -36.11
C LYS A 87 25.64 4.30 -37.43
N THR A 88 25.72 5.46 -38.08
CA THR A 88 25.36 5.55 -39.49
C THR A 88 26.38 4.75 -40.29
N VAL A 89 25.90 3.71 -40.97
CA VAL A 89 26.70 2.92 -41.90
C VAL A 89 27.10 3.87 -43.02
N LYS A 90 28.40 4.15 -43.14
CA LYS A 90 28.97 4.64 -44.39
C LYS A 90 29.01 3.45 -45.33
N ASP A 91 28.03 3.35 -46.21
CA ASP A 91 28.18 2.54 -47.42
C ASP A 91 29.18 3.28 -48.32
N GLU A 92 30.41 2.78 -48.31
CA GLU A 92 31.40 3.05 -49.33
C GLU A 92 30.97 2.33 -50.62
N ASN A 93 30.83 3.08 -51.70
CA ASN A 93 30.99 2.56 -53.05
C ASN A 93 31.67 3.61 -53.92
#